data_AF-A0A316RAL3-F1
#
_entry.id   AF-A0A316RAL3-F1
#
_cell.length_a   1.000
_cell.length_b   1.000
_cell.length_c   1.000
_cell.angle_alpha   90.00
_cell.angle_beta   90.00
_cell.angle_gamma   90.00
#
_symmetry.space_group_name_H-M   'P 1'
#
loop_
_entity.id
_entity.type
_entity.pdbx_description
1 polymer ?
#
loop_
_entity_poly.entity_id
_entity_poly.type
_entity_poly.pdbx_seq_one_letter_code
_entity_poly.pdbx_strand_id
1 'polypeptide(L)'
;MDNEKLKEILERHRKWLNDEDGGERADLREANLRGANLRGANLCEANLYGADLYGANLRGANLRGADLYGANLYGADLREANLREANLRGAKNIPFIPLVCPERGSFTAFKKCGSYIIELLIPQDAKRCSATTRKCRASYAKVVAITNMDGSQAEVDHVTNHAYEPIEYKIGEYVHPDSFDDDRWNECSHGIHFFINRQEAVEY
;
A
#
# COMPACT_ATOMS: atom_id res chain seq x y z
N MET A 1 11.55 -25.77 7.00
CA MET A 1 11.90 -26.52 5.76
C MET A 1 13.30 -26.13 5.36
N ASP A 2 14.08 -27.04 4.78
CA ASP A 2 15.40 -26.67 4.26
C ASP A 2 15.28 -25.87 2.95
N ASN A 3 16.36 -25.18 2.59
CA ASN A 3 16.40 -24.31 1.42
C ASN A 3 16.39 -25.09 0.09
N GLU A 4 16.88 -26.33 0.05
CA GLU A 4 16.92 -27.11 -1.18
C GLU A 4 15.51 -27.56 -1.58
N LYS A 5 14.75 -28.10 -0.62
CA LYS A 5 13.35 -28.46 -0.83
C LYS A 5 12.49 -27.27 -1.21
N LEU A 6 12.72 -26.11 -0.58
CA LEU A 6 12.02 -24.88 -0.98
C LEU A 6 12.34 -24.50 -2.43
N LYS A 7 13.61 -24.54 -2.85
CA LYS A 7 13.98 -24.26 -4.25
C LYS A 7 13.36 -25.24 -5.23
N GLU A 8 13.33 -26.53 -4.89
CA GLU A 8 12.68 -27.55 -5.71
C GLU A 8 11.19 -27.24 -5.90
N ILE A 9 10.47 -26.93 -4.82
CA ILE A 9 9.04 -26.56 -4.89
C ILE A 9 8.84 -25.32 -5.78
N LEU A 10 9.67 -24.28 -5.60
CA LEU A 10 9.58 -23.05 -6.39
C LEU A 10 9.86 -23.31 -7.88
N GLU A 11 10.79 -24.20 -8.19
CA GLU A 11 11.12 -24.57 -9.56
C GLU A 11 10.00 -25.36 -10.23
N ARG A 12 9.39 -26.32 -9.52
CA ARG A 12 8.20 -27.04 -10.00
C ARG A 12 7.01 -26.10 -10.20
N HIS A 13 6.88 -25.09 -9.34
CA HIS A 13 5.86 -24.06 -9.47
C HIS A 13 6.10 -23.14 -10.67
N ARG A 14 7.34 -22.76 -10.93
CA ARG A 14 7.73 -22.02 -12.14
C ARG A 14 7.34 -22.79 -13.39
N LYS A 15 7.65 -24.10 -13.44
CA LYS A 15 7.25 -24.99 -14.54
C LYS A 15 5.74 -25.04 -14.72
N TRP A 16 4.99 -25.15 -13.62
CA TRP A 16 3.52 -25.13 -13.65
C TRP A 16 2.96 -23.84 -14.24
N LEU A 17 3.51 -22.69 -13.86
CA LEU A 17 3.11 -21.38 -14.41
C LEU A 17 3.40 -21.25 -15.91
N ASN A 18 4.36 -22.01 -16.43
CA ASN A 18 4.79 -22.01 -17.82
C ASN A 18 4.20 -23.16 -18.66
N ASP A 19 3.35 -24.00 -18.08
CA ASP A 19 2.82 -25.22 -18.72
C ASP A 19 3.94 -26.20 -19.18
N GLU A 20 5.03 -26.26 -18.40
CA GLU A 20 6.17 -27.15 -18.62
C GLU A 20 5.97 -28.52 -17.94
N ASP A 21 6.52 -29.58 -18.54
CA ASP A 21 6.45 -30.95 -17.99
C ASP A 21 7.06 -31.05 -16.58
N GLY A 22 6.39 -31.81 -15.72
CA GLY A 22 6.73 -31.95 -14.29
C GLY A 22 6.41 -30.72 -13.43
N GLY A 23 5.67 -29.75 -13.96
CA GLY A 23 5.20 -28.58 -13.22
C GLY A 23 4.08 -28.89 -12.22
N GLU A 24 4.24 -28.41 -10.99
CA GLU A 24 3.19 -28.49 -9.96
C GLU A 24 3.02 -27.16 -9.22
N ARG A 25 1.76 -26.82 -8.91
CA ARG A 25 1.43 -25.68 -8.03
C ARG A 25 2.16 -25.82 -6.69
N ALA A 26 2.79 -24.75 -6.21
CA ALA A 26 3.53 -24.78 -4.95
C ALA A 26 2.60 -25.15 -3.78
N ASP A 27 2.91 -26.28 -3.13
CA ASP A 27 2.28 -26.71 -1.88
C ASP A 27 3.26 -26.47 -0.72
N LEU A 28 2.98 -25.41 0.04
CA LEU A 28 3.75 -24.93 1.18
C LEU A 28 2.88 -24.91 2.45
N ARG A 29 1.85 -25.77 2.51
CA ARG A 29 0.97 -25.90 3.68
C ARG A 29 1.77 -26.19 4.94
N GLU A 30 1.51 -25.41 5.97
CA GLU A 30 2.12 -25.51 7.31
C GLU A 30 3.65 -25.48 7.28
N ALA A 31 4.23 -25.00 6.18
CA ALA A 31 5.67 -24.95 6.01
C ALA A 31 6.31 -23.96 6.99
N ASN A 32 7.38 -24.38 7.64
CA ASN A 32 8.25 -23.46 8.36
C ASN A 32 9.16 -22.73 7.35
N LEU A 33 8.82 -21.46 7.09
CA LEU A 33 9.48 -20.51 6.19
C LEU A 33 10.00 -19.29 6.96
N ARG A 34 10.28 -19.43 8.25
CA ARG A 34 10.75 -18.33 9.10
C ARG A 34 12.05 -17.76 8.55
N GLY A 35 12.10 -16.45 8.34
CA GLY A 35 13.27 -15.75 7.80
C GLY A 35 13.62 -16.12 6.36
N ALA A 36 12.77 -16.87 5.65
CA ALA A 36 13.04 -17.28 4.28
C ALA A 36 13.19 -16.07 3.35
N ASN A 37 14.15 -16.12 2.43
CA ASN A 37 14.28 -15.12 1.38
C ASN A 37 13.47 -15.55 0.15
N LEU A 38 12.27 -14.97 0.02
CA LEU A 38 11.31 -15.17 -1.06
C LEU A 38 11.12 -13.88 -1.88
N ARG A 39 12.13 -12.99 -1.86
CA ARG A 39 12.09 -11.72 -2.59
C ARG A 39 11.88 -11.98 -4.08
N GLY A 40 10.84 -11.37 -4.66
CA GLY A 40 10.49 -11.52 -6.07
C GLY A 40 9.98 -12.90 -6.47
N ALA A 41 9.73 -13.80 -5.51
CA ALA A 41 9.24 -15.14 -5.82
C ALA A 41 7.86 -15.08 -6.47
N ASN A 42 7.65 -15.84 -7.55
CA ASN A 42 6.32 -16.02 -8.11
C ASN A 42 5.65 -17.20 -7.41
N LEU A 43 4.71 -16.89 -6.51
CA LEU A 43 3.90 -17.78 -5.70
C LEU A 43 2.41 -17.60 -6.06
N CYS A 44 2.12 -17.29 -7.33
CA CYS A 44 0.76 -17.09 -7.82
C CYS A 44 -0.04 -18.36 -7.59
N GLU A 45 -1.18 -18.21 -6.92
CA GLU A 45 -2.03 -19.29 -6.48
C GLU A 45 -1.35 -20.27 -5.51
N ALA A 46 -0.13 -20.07 -5.00
CA ALA A 46 0.49 -21.05 -4.09
C ALA A 46 -0.38 -21.36 -2.86
N ASN A 47 -0.29 -22.60 -2.36
CA ASN A 47 -0.95 -22.98 -1.11
C ASN A 47 0.00 -22.76 0.08
N LEU A 48 -0.28 -21.75 0.89
CA LEU A 48 0.48 -21.35 2.08
C LEU A 48 -0.38 -21.46 3.35
N TYR A 49 -1.44 -22.27 3.32
CA TYR A 49 -2.33 -22.48 4.47
C TYR A 49 -1.50 -22.84 5.71
N GLY A 50 -1.63 -22.08 6.79
CA GLY A 50 -0.95 -22.30 8.07
C GLY A 50 0.58 -22.13 8.04
N ALA A 51 1.19 -21.63 6.96
CA ALA A 51 2.65 -21.50 6.86
C ALA A 51 3.21 -20.50 7.90
N ASP A 52 4.38 -20.79 8.47
CA ASP A 52 5.10 -19.87 9.37
C ASP A 52 6.10 -19.04 8.56
N LEU A 53 5.71 -17.80 8.22
CA LEU A 53 6.49 -16.81 7.46
C LEU A 53 7.11 -15.74 8.37
N TYR A 54 7.27 -16.01 9.67
CA TYR A 54 7.84 -15.05 10.61
C TYR A 54 9.18 -14.49 10.11
N GLY A 55 9.28 -13.18 9.93
CA GLY A 55 10.51 -12.52 9.48
C GLY A 55 10.91 -12.81 8.03
N ALA A 56 10.07 -13.46 7.22
CA ALA A 56 10.40 -13.80 5.84
C ALA A 56 10.49 -12.54 4.96
N ASN A 57 11.44 -12.52 4.02
CA ASN A 57 11.52 -11.47 3.01
C ASN A 57 10.65 -11.86 1.81
N LEU A 58 9.47 -11.28 1.68
CA LEU A 58 8.53 -11.46 0.57
C LEU A 58 8.49 -10.22 -0.34
N ARG A 59 9.50 -9.35 -0.28
CA ARG A 59 9.49 -8.10 -1.04
C ARG A 59 9.36 -8.37 -2.54
N GLY A 60 8.39 -7.76 -3.21
CA GLY A 60 8.14 -7.96 -4.63
C GLY A 60 7.60 -9.34 -5.02
N ALA A 61 7.27 -10.20 -4.05
CA ALA A 61 6.75 -11.53 -4.34
C ALA A 61 5.33 -11.44 -4.97
N ASN A 62 5.05 -12.28 -5.95
CA ASN A 62 3.71 -12.40 -6.51
C ASN A 62 2.93 -13.48 -5.76
N LEU A 63 2.01 -13.08 -4.89
CA LEU A 63 1.12 -13.95 -4.10
C LEU A 63 -0.33 -13.87 -4.59
N ARG A 64 -0.56 -13.46 -5.84
CA ARG A 64 -1.91 -13.31 -6.40
C ARG A 64 -2.68 -14.62 -6.28
N GLY A 65 -3.86 -14.60 -5.68
CA GLY A 65 -4.70 -15.81 -5.51
C GLY A 65 -4.13 -16.87 -4.56
N ALA A 66 -3.02 -16.60 -3.86
CA ALA A 66 -2.43 -17.56 -2.93
C ALA A 66 -3.33 -17.79 -1.70
N ASP A 67 -3.33 -19.01 -1.17
CA ASP A 67 -4.05 -19.33 0.06
C ASP A 67 -3.13 -19.14 1.27
N LEU A 68 -3.32 -18.05 2.02
CA LEU A 68 -2.57 -17.70 3.23
C LEU A 68 -3.41 -17.92 4.50
N TYR A 69 -4.49 -18.71 4.43
CA TYR A 69 -5.36 -18.91 5.57
C TYR A 69 -4.58 -19.41 6.79
N GLY A 70 -4.69 -18.73 7.93
CA GLY A 70 -3.99 -19.14 9.16
C GLY A 70 -2.47 -18.93 9.17
N ALA A 71 -1.86 -18.40 8.10
CA ALA A 71 -0.40 -18.20 8.02
C ALA A 71 0.11 -17.17 9.04
N ASN A 72 1.33 -17.34 9.54
CA ASN A 72 1.98 -16.39 10.46
C ASN A 72 2.91 -15.43 9.70
N LEU A 73 2.54 -14.15 9.60
CA LEU A 73 3.29 -13.12 8.85
C LEU A 73 4.04 -12.11 9.75
N TYR A 74 4.16 -12.39 11.06
CA TYR A 74 4.87 -11.50 12.00
C TYR A 74 6.27 -11.12 11.49
N GLY A 75 6.52 -9.83 11.27
CA GLY A 75 7.83 -9.33 10.84
C GLY A 75 8.21 -9.68 9.39
N ALA A 76 7.31 -10.28 8.61
CA ALA A 76 7.56 -10.50 7.19
C ALA A 76 7.58 -9.17 6.41
N ASP A 77 8.52 -9.05 5.47
CA ASP A 77 8.61 -7.89 4.57
C ASP A 77 7.77 -8.15 3.31
N LEU A 78 6.58 -7.53 3.24
CA LEU A 78 5.64 -7.66 2.12
C LEU A 78 5.63 -6.42 1.20
N ARG A 79 6.64 -5.53 1.28
CA ARG A 79 6.73 -4.37 0.38
C ARG A 79 6.72 -4.83 -1.07
N GLU A 80 6.00 -4.14 -1.95
CA GLU A 80 5.88 -4.48 -3.39
C GLU A 80 5.26 -5.88 -3.68
N ALA A 81 4.79 -6.63 -2.66
CA ALA A 81 4.23 -7.95 -2.87
C ALA A 81 2.79 -7.87 -3.42
N ASN A 82 2.48 -8.64 -4.46
CA ASN A 82 1.13 -8.69 -5.02
C ASN A 82 0.26 -9.68 -4.25
N LEU A 83 -0.67 -9.17 -3.42
CA LEU A 83 -1.63 -9.98 -2.64
C LEU A 83 -3.05 -9.97 -3.24
N ARG A 84 -3.23 -9.55 -4.50
CA ARG A 84 -4.57 -9.49 -5.14
C ARG A 84 -5.22 -10.88 -5.12
N GLU A 85 -6.49 -10.96 -4.71
CA GLU A 85 -7.24 -12.23 -4.58
C GLU A 85 -6.66 -13.26 -3.58
N ALA A 86 -5.61 -12.92 -2.81
CA ALA A 86 -5.07 -13.83 -1.82
C ALA A 86 -6.05 -14.04 -0.65
N ASN A 87 -6.17 -15.29 -0.19
CA ASN A 87 -6.98 -15.61 0.98
C ASN A 87 -6.17 -15.37 2.27
N LEU A 88 -6.40 -14.23 2.92
CA LEU A 88 -5.70 -13.85 4.16
C LEU A 88 -6.52 -14.13 5.44
N ARG A 89 -7.64 -14.86 5.34
CA ARG A 89 -8.51 -15.11 6.51
C ARG A 89 -7.75 -15.89 7.59
N GLY A 90 -7.78 -15.41 8.82
CA GLY A 90 -7.05 -16.05 9.92
C GLY A 90 -5.52 -15.92 9.86
N ALA A 91 -4.96 -15.30 8.83
CA ALA A 91 -3.53 -14.98 8.80
C ALA A 91 -3.20 -14.03 9.96
N LYS A 92 -2.13 -14.32 10.69
CA LYS A 92 -1.72 -13.57 11.86
C LYS A 92 -0.74 -12.48 11.47
N ASN A 93 -1.02 -11.27 11.97
CA ASN A 93 -0.12 -10.12 11.88
C ASN A 93 0.45 -9.90 10.48
N ILE A 94 -0.45 -9.94 9.51
CA ILE A 94 -0.26 -9.24 8.24
C ILE A 94 0.18 -7.83 8.65
N PRO A 95 1.35 -7.30 8.22
CA PRO A 95 1.67 -5.91 8.45
C PRO A 95 0.45 -5.14 7.98
N PHE A 96 -0.24 -4.51 8.94
CA PHE A 96 -1.42 -3.74 8.68
C PHE A 96 -0.95 -2.67 7.70
N ILE A 97 -1.26 -2.83 6.42
CA ILE A 97 -1.31 -1.74 5.47
C ILE A 97 -2.78 -1.36 5.42
N PRO A 98 -3.31 -0.68 6.47
CA PRO A 98 -4.69 -0.28 6.48
C PRO A 98 -5.00 0.39 5.16
N LEU A 99 -6.15 0.06 4.59
CA LEU A 99 -6.82 1.03 3.75
C LEU A 99 -7.16 2.21 4.67
N VAL A 100 -6.22 3.16 4.82
CA VAL A 100 -6.42 4.33 5.68
C VAL A 100 -7.45 5.25 5.02
N CYS A 101 -7.47 5.27 3.68
CA CYS A 101 -8.38 6.09 2.91
C CYS A 101 -9.80 5.51 2.97
N PRO A 102 -10.78 6.25 3.52
CA PRO A 102 -12.17 5.80 3.57
C PRO A 102 -12.70 5.45 2.17
N GLU A 103 -13.34 4.28 2.04
CA GLU A 103 -13.91 3.82 0.76
C GLU A 103 -15.23 4.52 0.39
N ARG A 104 -15.92 5.12 1.36
CA ARG A 104 -17.24 5.73 1.18
C ARG A 104 -17.33 7.07 1.87
N GLY A 105 -18.22 7.92 1.35
CA GLY A 105 -18.49 9.24 1.90
C GLY A 105 -17.33 10.23 1.67
N SER A 106 -17.63 11.51 1.88
CA SER A 106 -16.61 12.55 1.88
C SER A 106 -15.93 12.62 3.24
N PHE A 107 -14.66 13.01 3.29
CA PHE A 107 -13.91 13.11 4.54
C PHE A 107 -12.83 14.20 4.47
N THR A 108 -12.38 14.65 5.64
CA THR A 108 -11.28 15.62 5.77
C THR A 108 -9.92 14.90 5.74
N ALA A 109 -8.99 15.46 4.99
CA ALA A 109 -7.61 15.02 4.84
C ALA A 109 -6.65 16.20 4.99
N PHE A 110 -5.37 15.91 5.22
CA PHE A 110 -4.35 16.91 5.53
C PHE A 110 -3.14 16.77 4.62
N LYS A 111 -2.73 17.87 3.98
CA LYS A 111 -1.51 17.96 3.17
C LYS A 111 -0.55 18.94 3.82
N LYS A 112 0.67 18.49 4.14
CA LYS A 112 1.75 19.41 4.48
C LYS A 112 2.33 20.04 3.23
N CYS A 113 2.49 21.36 3.26
CA CYS A 113 3.13 22.15 2.21
C CYS A 113 4.00 23.24 2.85
N GLY A 114 5.33 23.02 2.85
CA GLY A 114 6.26 23.89 3.57
C GLY A 114 5.93 23.96 5.06
N SER A 115 5.68 25.18 5.55
CA SER A 115 5.30 25.49 6.94
C SER A 115 3.79 25.45 7.20
N TYR A 116 2.99 24.98 6.23
CA TYR A 116 1.54 24.99 6.31
C TYR A 116 0.95 23.58 6.25
N ILE A 117 -0.21 23.43 6.88
CA ILE A 117 -1.10 22.28 6.72
C ILE A 117 -2.35 22.74 5.99
N ILE A 118 -2.57 22.15 4.82
CA ILE A 118 -3.74 22.36 3.99
C ILE A 118 -4.79 21.32 4.39
N GLU A 119 -5.96 21.80 4.80
CA GLU A 119 -7.13 20.96 5.06
C GLU A 119 -7.91 20.76 3.76
N LEU A 120 -8.12 19.50 3.43
CA LEU A 120 -8.74 19.06 2.19
C LEU A 120 -10.04 18.32 2.50
N LEU A 121 -11.10 18.63 1.79
CA LEU A 121 -12.28 17.77 1.71
C LEU A 121 -12.10 16.86 0.49
N ILE A 122 -11.99 15.55 0.73
CA ILE A 122 -11.95 14.53 -0.32
C ILE A 122 -13.39 14.13 -0.65
N PRO A 123 -13.92 14.46 -1.85
CA PRO A 123 -15.32 14.18 -2.20
C PRO A 123 -15.55 12.68 -2.43
N GLN A 124 -16.76 12.20 -2.14
CA GLN A 124 -17.15 10.77 -2.25
C GLN A 124 -16.89 10.15 -3.63
N ASP A 125 -16.93 10.96 -4.68
CA ASP A 125 -16.76 10.60 -6.08
C ASP A 125 -15.33 10.76 -6.61
N ALA A 126 -14.40 11.25 -5.77
CA ALA A 126 -12.98 11.24 -6.10
C ALA A 126 -12.44 9.80 -6.16
N LYS A 127 -11.59 9.52 -7.15
CA LYS A 127 -10.76 8.31 -7.14
C LYS A 127 -9.81 8.41 -5.95
N ARG A 128 -9.61 7.29 -5.27
CA ARG A 128 -8.87 7.20 -4.01
C ARG A 128 -7.95 6.01 -4.03
N CYS A 129 -6.77 6.18 -3.46
CA CYS A 129 -5.83 5.08 -3.28
C CYS A 129 -5.19 5.20 -1.89
N SER A 130 -5.31 4.15 -1.07
CA SER A 130 -4.52 4.02 0.15
C SER A 130 -3.13 3.54 -0.25
N ALA A 131 -2.08 4.37 -0.14
CA ALA A 131 -0.74 3.88 -0.42
C ALA A 131 -0.32 2.84 0.64
N THR A 132 0.87 2.29 0.45
CA THR A 132 1.45 1.29 1.36
C THR A 132 2.09 1.89 2.61
N THR A 133 2.20 3.22 2.65
CA THR A 133 2.56 4.02 3.81
C THR A 133 1.34 4.76 4.37
N ARG A 134 1.56 5.67 5.32
CA ARG A 134 0.52 6.54 5.89
C ARG A 134 -0.07 7.55 4.89
N LYS A 135 0.59 7.75 3.74
CA LYS A 135 0.14 8.69 2.71
C LYS A 135 -0.95 8.04 1.83
N CYS A 136 -2.04 8.75 1.62
CA CYS A 136 -3.09 8.38 0.69
C CYS A 136 -3.05 9.30 -0.55
N ARG A 137 -3.79 8.93 -1.59
CA ARG A 137 -3.91 9.71 -2.84
C ARG A 137 -5.36 9.90 -3.23
N ALA A 138 -5.67 11.08 -3.78
CA ALA A 138 -6.96 11.38 -4.40
C ALA A 138 -6.77 12.06 -5.77
N SER A 139 -7.73 11.85 -6.66
CA SER A 139 -7.76 12.49 -7.99
C SER A 139 -8.20 13.95 -7.96
N TYR A 140 -8.83 14.41 -6.88
CA TYR A 140 -9.09 15.83 -6.62
C TYR A 140 -9.53 16.02 -5.18
N ALA A 141 -9.47 17.26 -4.71
CA ALA A 141 -9.89 17.66 -3.38
C ALA A 141 -10.35 19.12 -3.37
N LYS A 142 -11.23 19.49 -2.45
CA LYS A 142 -11.53 20.91 -2.17
C LYS A 142 -10.63 21.41 -1.05
N VAL A 143 -10.02 22.59 -1.22
CA VAL A 143 -9.28 23.25 -0.13
C VAL A 143 -10.28 23.91 0.82
N VAL A 144 -10.26 23.48 2.07
CA VAL A 144 -11.19 23.97 3.11
C VAL A 144 -10.53 25.07 3.93
N ALA A 145 -9.28 24.85 4.36
CA ALA A 145 -8.54 25.78 5.19
C ALA A 145 -7.03 25.61 5.00
N ILE A 146 -6.27 26.63 5.39
CA ILE A 146 -4.82 26.60 5.48
C ILE A 146 -4.46 27.03 6.89
N THR A 147 -3.72 26.17 7.59
CA THR A 147 -3.29 26.39 8.98
C THR A 147 -1.77 26.36 9.08
N ASN A 148 -1.23 27.04 10.09
CA ASN A 148 0.15 26.89 10.50
C ASN A 148 0.34 25.51 11.18
N MET A 149 1.59 25.08 11.38
CA MET A 149 1.89 23.78 11.98
C MET A 149 1.24 23.57 13.36
N ASP A 150 1.14 24.64 14.15
CA ASP A 150 0.51 24.63 15.49
C ASP A 150 -1.03 24.56 15.48
N GLY A 151 -1.67 24.70 14.32
CA GLY A 151 -3.12 24.68 14.17
C GLY A 151 -3.79 26.05 14.11
N SER A 152 -3.04 27.14 14.29
CA SER A 152 -3.57 28.49 14.07
C SER A 152 -3.89 28.72 12.59
N GLN A 153 -4.91 29.54 12.31
CA GLN A 153 -5.27 29.92 10.95
C GLN A 153 -4.09 30.67 10.31
N ALA A 154 -3.71 30.28 9.08
CA ALA A 154 -2.68 31.00 8.36
C ALA A 154 -3.24 32.31 7.77
N GLU A 155 -2.43 33.37 7.75
CA GLU A 155 -2.76 34.66 7.13
C GLU A 155 -2.49 34.64 5.61
N VAL A 156 -2.85 33.53 4.95
CA VAL A 156 -2.72 33.34 3.49
C VAL A 156 -3.99 32.69 2.97
N ASP A 157 -4.39 33.03 1.75
CA ASP A 157 -5.53 32.43 1.06
C ASP A 157 -5.13 31.32 0.07
N HIS A 158 -3.85 31.21 -0.26
CA HIS A 158 -3.29 30.15 -1.10
C HIS A 158 -1.87 29.75 -0.69
N VAL A 159 -1.49 28.51 -1.03
CA VAL A 159 -0.12 27.99 -0.88
C VAL A 159 0.21 27.12 -2.09
N THR A 160 1.41 27.28 -2.66
CA THR A 160 1.87 26.48 -3.80
C THR A 160 2.87 25.42 -3.35
N ASN A 161 2.62 24.17 -3.74
CA ASN A 161 3.56 23.07 -3.53
C ASN A 161 4.50 22.96 -4.72
N HIS A 162 5.80 23.18 -4.50
CA HIS A 162 6.84 23.13 -5.53
C HIS A 162 7.65 21.83 -5.55
N ALA A 163 7.21 20.78 -4.84
CA ALA A 163 7.95 19.52 -4.78
C ALA A 163 7.98 18.76 -6.14
N TYR A 164 6.99 18.99 -7.00
CA TYR A 164 6.83 18.39 -8.32
C TYR A 164 6.33 19.46 -9.31
N GLU A 165 5.46 19.08 -10.26
CA GLU A 165 4.65 20.08 -10.97
C GLU A 165 3.93 20.97 -9.95
N PRO A 166 4.08 22.32 -10.05
CA PRO A 166 3.51 23.21 -9.06
C PRO A 166 2.00 23.07 -8.98
N ILE A 167 1.50 22.71 -7.79
CA ILE A 167 0.07 22.67 -7.50
C ILE A 167 -0.24 23.78 -6.51
N GLU A 168 -1.14 24.68 -6.90
CA GLU A 168 -1.66 25.73 -6.06
C GLU A 168 -2.87 25.22 -5.25
N TYR A 169 -2.87 25.49 -3.94
CA TYR A 169 -3.95 25.17 -3.03
C TYR A 169 -4.56 26.47 -2.52
N LYS A 170 -5.68 26.88 -3.09
CA LYS A 170 -6.40 28.11 -2.74
C LYS A 170 -7.71 27.81 -2.02
N ILE A 171 -7.95 28.50 -0.90
CA ILE A 171 -9.12 28.27 -0.04
C ILE A 171 -10.41 28.40 -0.84
N GLY A 172 -11.28 27.39 -0.74
CA GLY A 172 -12.57 27.34 -1.41
C GLY A 172 -12.55 26.70 -2.81
N GLU A 173 -11.38 26.55 -3.43
CA GLU A 173 -11.23 26.00 -4.78
C GLU A 173 -11.00 24.49 -4.76
N TYR A 174 -11.29 23.85 -5.90
CA TYR A 174 -10.97 22.44 -6.15
C TYR A 174 -9.61 22.34 -6.81
N VAL A 175 -8.80 21.41 -6.31
CA VAL A 175 -7.46 21.12 -6.82
C VAL A 175 -7.52 19.82 -7.60
N HIS A 176 -6.93 19.83 -8.80
CA HIS A 176 -6.81 18.68 -9.69
C HIS A 176 -5.34 18.48 -10.04
N PRO A 177 -4.74 17.32 -9.78
CA PRO A 177 -3.45 16.95 -10.34
C PRO A 177 -3.59 16.71 -11.85
N ASP A 178 -2.47 16.73 -12.55
CA ASP A 178 -2.33 16.44 -13.98
C ASP A 178 -2.84 15.02 -14.33
N SER A 179 -2.59 14.06 -13.43
CA SER A 179 -3.00 12.67 -13.58
C SER A 179 -3.21 11.98 -12.23
N PHE A 180 -3.75 10.76 -12.25
CA PHE A 180 -3.98 9.96 -11.06
C PHE A 180 -3.58 8.51 -11.34
N ASP A 181 -2.74 7.97 -10.46
CA ASP A 181 -2.30 6.58 -10.49
C ASP A 181 -3.02 5.79 -9.38
N ASP A 182 -3.71 4.71 -9.78
CA ASP A 182 -4.45 3.81 -8.88
C ASP A 182 -3.59 2.66 -8.34
N ASP A 183 -2.35 2.52 -8.80
CA ASP A 183 -1.40 1.55 -8.25
C ASP A 183 -0.88 2.00 -6.89
N ARG A 184 -1.45 1.42 -5.83
CA ARG A 184 -1.11 1.73 -4.44
C ARG A 184 0.35 1.51 -4.05
N TRP A 185 1.09 0.73 -4.83
CA TRP A 185 2.51 0.43 -4.58
C TRP A 185 3.43 1.53 -5.13
N ASN A 186 2.95 2.36 -6.05
CA ASN A 186 3.69 3.49 -6.58
C ASN A 186 3.52 4.74 -5.69
N GLU A 187 4.25 4.78 -4.57
CA GLU A 187 4.07 5.76 -3.49
C GLU A 187 4.38 7.22 -3.86
N CYS A 188 5.16 7.44 -4.91
CA CYS A 188 5.61 8.76 -5.39
C CYS A 188 5.01 9.10 -6.77
N SER A 189 3.78 8.65 -7.03
CA SER A 189 3.11 8.85 -8.31
C SER A 189 2.14 10.03 -8.31
N HIS A 190 1.47 10.24 -9.44
CA HIS A 190 0.56 11.35 -9.66
C HIS A 190 -0.71 11.23 -8.80
N GLY A 191 -1.15 12.37 -8.28
CA GLY A 191 -2.28 12.48 -7.36
C GLY A 191 -2.05 13.49 -6.24
N ILE A 192 -3.12 13.88 -5.55
CA ILE A 192 -2.99 14.70 -4.33
C ILE A 192 -2.61 13.78 -3.18
N HIS A 193 -1.37 13.87 -2.70
CA HIS A 193 -0.88 13.10 -1.56
C HIS A 193 -1.40 13.70 -0.25
N PHE A 194 -1.98 12.92 0.64
CA PHE A 194 -2.48 13.44 1.92
C PHE A 194 -2.37 12.42 3.06
N PHE A 195 -2.59 12.91 4.27
CA PHE A 195 -2.74 12.12 5.49
C PHE A 195 -4.18 12.19 5.98
N ILE A 196 -4.65 11.13 6.64
CA ILE A 196 -5.97 11.11 7.26
C ILE A 196 -5.95 11.88 8.58
N ASN A 197 -4.81 11.87 9.27
CA ASN A 197 -4.63 12.56 10.54
C ASN A 197 -3.72 13.79 10.36
N ARG A 198 -4.14 14.92 10.93
CA ARG A 198 -3.36 16.16 10.98
C ARG A 198 -1.99 15.99 11.64
N GLN A 199 -1.92 15.28 12.76
CA GLN A 199 -0.68 15.04 13.49
C GLN A 199 0.35 14.34 12.61
N GLU A 200 -0.07 13.33 11.84
CA GLU A 200 0.81 12.63 10.90
C GLU A 200 1.29 13.56 9.77
N ALA A 201 0.43 14.46 9.30
CA ALA A 201 0.83 15.46 8.31
C ALA A 201 1.87 16.44 8.87
N VAL A 202 1.74 16.87 10.13
CA VAL A 202 2.69 17.78 10.81
C VAL A 202 4.06 17.13 10.98
N GLU A 203 4.09 15.87 11.42
CA GLU A 203 5.30 15.10 11.71
C GLU A 203 6.08 14.67 10.46
N TYR A 204 5.40 14.53 9.32
CA TYR A 204 6.01 14.15 8.04
C TYR A 204 6.95 15.22 7.49
#